data_AF-T1AKQ8-F1
#
_entry.id   AF-T1AKQ8-F1
#
_cell.length_a   1.000
_cell.length_b   1.000
_cell.length_c   1.000
_cell.angle_alpha   90.00
_cell.angle_beta   90.00
_cell.angle_gamma   90.00
#
_symmetry.space_group_name_H-M   'P 1'
#
loop_
_entity.id
_entity.type
_entity.pdbx_description
1 polymer ?
#
loop_
_entity_poly.entity_id
_entity_poly.type
_entity_poly.pdbx_seq_one_letter_code
_entity_poly.pdbx_strand_id
1 'polypeptide(L)' 'MKLIAGPAVFICDECVELCKDIIREEVQDQAERVSEKLPKPQEIKAVLDQYVIGQDYAKKVLAVAVYNHYKRLEHGSRR' A
#
# COMPACT_ATOMS: atom_id res chain seq x y z
N MET A 1 -14.29 22.72 26.81
CA MET A 1 -14.61 21.31 27.01
C MET A 1 -16.11 21.12 26.81
N LYS A 2 -16.52 20.83 25.57
CA LYS A 2 -17.89 20.43 25.26
C LYS A 2 -17.94 18.91 25.34
N LEU A 3 -18.93 18.38 26.05
CA LEU A 3 -19.15 16.95 26.18
C LEU A 3 -20.30 16.54 25.27
N ILE A 4 -20.11 15.45 24.53
CA ILE A 4 -21.11 14.81 23.68
C ILE A 4 -21.58 13.55 24.43
N ALA A 5 -22.89 13.45 24.67
CA ALA A 5 -23.48 12.34 25.41
C ALA A 5 -23.94 11.22 24.46
N GLY A 6 -23.59 9.98 24.80
CA GLY A 6 -24.14 8.75 24.23
C GLY A 6 -24.88 7.93 25.28
N PRO A 7 -25.50 6.80 24.91
CA PRO A 7 -26.16 5.90 25.86
C PRO A 7 -25.13 5.35 26.87
N ALA A 8 -25.25 5.76 28.14
CA ALA A 8 -24.36 5.39 29.25
C ALA A 8 -22.87 5.82 29.12
N VAL A 9 -22.52 6.70 28.18
CA VAL A 9 -21.14 7.16 27.97
C VAL A 9 -21.07 8.64 27.55
N PHE A 10 -19.93 9.28 27.77
CA PHE A 10 -19.68 10.67 27.35
C PHE A 10 -18.29 10.77 26.72
N ILE A 11 -18.13 11.63 25.71
CA ILE A 11 -16.85 11.92 25.04
C ILE A 11 -16.63 13.43 24.92
N CYS A 12 -15.39 13.88 25.02
CA CYS A 12 -15.03 15.29 24.88
C CYS A 12 -14.84 15.70 23.42
N ASP A 13 -15.12 16.96 23.08
CA ASP A 13 -14.96 17.50 21.72
C ASP A 13 -13.51 17.40 21.21
N GLU A 14 -12.55 17.68 22.07
CA GLU A 14 -11.12 17.50 21.76
C GLU A 14 -10.75 16.03 21.51
N CYS A 15 -11.33 15.12 22.30
CA CYS A 15 -11.13 13.67 22.17
C CYS A 15 -11.65 13.17 20.83
N VAL A 16 -12.77 13.73 20.34
CA VAL A 16 -13.32 13.41 19.03
C VAL A 16 -12.39 13.84 17.90
N GLU A 17 -11.81 15.04 17.99
CA GLU A 17 -10.82 15.48 16.98
C GLU A 17 -9.54 14.64 17.04
N LEU A 18 -9.05 14.32 18.24
CA LEU A 18 -7.89 13.43 18.38
C LEU A 18 -8.16 12.04 17.80
N CYS A 19 -9.32 11.44 18.08
CA CYS A 19 -9.68 10.15 17.47
C CYS A 19 -9.80 10.25 15.95
N LYS A 20 -10.32 11.36 15.41
CA LYS A 20 -10.37 11.58 13.95
C LYS A 20 -8.98 11.62 13.34
N ASP A 21 -8.03 12.28 14.00
CA ASP A 21 -6.66 12.39 13.51
C ASP A 21 -5.93 11.04 13.59
N ILE A 22 -6.08 10.28 14.68
CA ILE A 22 -5.56 8.90 14.80
C ILE A 22 -6.11 8.01 13.67
N ILE A 23 -7.42 8.06 13.41
CA ILE A 23 -8.03 7.27 12.33
C ILE A 23 -7.51 7.70 10.96
N ARG A 24 -7.30 9.00 10.73
CA ARG A 24 -6.76 9.51 9.46
C ARG A 24 -5.32 9.07 9.24
N GLU A 25 -4.50 9.13 10.28
CA GLU A 25 -3.11 8.66 10.26
C GLU A 25 -3.06 7.16 9.96
N GLU A 26 -3.88 6.32 10.61
CA GLU A 26 -3.94 4.89 10.32
C GLU A 26 -4.36 4.59 8.86
N VAL A 27 -5.31 5.34 8.31
CA VAL A 27 -5.73 5.21 6.92
C VAL A 27 -4.64 5.66 5.95
N GLN A 28 -3.90 6.73 6.29
CA GLN A 28 -2.77 7.21 5.50
C GLN A 28 -1.59 6.23 5.55
N ASP A 29 -1.24 5.70 6.71
CA ASP A 29 -0.21 4.67 6.90
C ASP A 29 -0.55 3.39 6.13
N GLN A 30 -1.83 2.97 6.13
CA GLN A 30 -2.27 1.86 5.30
C GLN A 30 -2.16 2.18 3.80
N ALA A 31 -2.51 3.39 3.39
CA ALA A 31 -2.35 3.83 2.00
C ALA A 31 -0.87 3.94 1.59
N GLU A 32 0.02 4.35 2.50
CA GLU A 32 1.47 4.44 2.27
C GLU A 32 2.15 3.07 2.24
N ARG A 33 1.74 2.13 3.09
CA ARG A 33 2.17 0.72 3.01
C ARG A 33 1.71 0.04 1.73
N VAL A 34 0.54 0.42 1.22
CA VAL A 34 0.06 0.01 -0.12
C VAL A 34 0.77 0.79 -1.24
N SER A 35 1.45 1.90 -0.92
CA SER A 35 2.19 2.76 -1.84
C SER A 35 3.70 2.44 -1.88
N GLU A 36 4.14 1.26 -1.40
CA GLU A 36 5.39 0.68 -1.88
C GLU A 36 5.22 0.38 -3.38
N LYS A 37 5.49 1.40 -4.20
CA LYS A 37 5.29 1.37 -5.65
C LYS A 37 5.95 0.13 -6.21
N LEU A 38 5.14 -0.70 -6.86
CA LEU A 38 5.63 -1.90 -7.52
C LEU A 38 6.83 -1.57 -8.44
N PRO A 39 7.97 -2.29 -8.30
CA PRO A 39 9.17 -2.00 -9.07
C PRO A 39 8.88 -2.14 -10.56
N LYS A 40 9.42 -1.21 -11.36
CA LYS A 40 9.27 -1.23 -12.81
C LYS A 40 9.87 -2.52 -13.38
N PRO A 41 9.38 -3.02 -14.53
CA PRO A 41 9.95 -4.19 -15.18
C PRO A 41 11.47 -4.12 -15.42
N GLN A 42 12.01 -2.91 -15.64
CA GLN A 42 13.46 -2.71 -15.79
C GLN A 42 14.24 -2.99 -14.50
N GLU A 43 13.70 -2.62 -13.34
CA GLU A 43 14.29 -2.85 -12.02
C GLU A 43 14.24 -4.34 -11.68
N ILE A 44 13.12 -5.00 -11.94
CA ILE A 44 12.98 -6.46 -11.79
C ILE A 44 14.00 -7.20 -12.66
N LYS A 45 14.15 -6.79 -13.92
CA LYS A 45 15.14 -7.37 -14.86
C LYS A 45 16.57 -7.15 -14.38
N ALA A 46 16.89 -5.97 -13.83
CA ALA A 46 18.21 -5.65 -13.28
C ALA A 46 18.56 -6.52 -12.06
N VAL A 47 17.58 -6.84 -11.21
CA VAL A 47 17.78 -7.81 -10.13
C VAL A 47 18.04 -9.21 -10.69
N LEU A 48 17.27 -9.64 -11.70
CA LEU A 48 17.50 -10.94 -12.35
C LEU A 48 18.90 -11.04 -12.99
N ASP A 49 19.43 -9.93 -13.52
CA ASP A 49 20.79 -9.90 -14.10
C ASP A 49 21.89 -10.21 -13.08
N GLN A 50 21.65 -10.00 -11.78
CA GLN A 50 22.62 -10.30 -10.72
C GLN A 50 22.77 -11.81 -10.45
N TYR A 51 21.77 -12.61 -10.84
CA TYR A 51 21.71 -14.05 -10.55
C TYR A 51 21.65 -14.92 -11.81
N VAL A 52 21.16 -14.37 -12.93
CA VAL A 52 20.90 -15.11 -14.17
C VAL A 52 21.70 -14.50 -15.33
N ILE A 53 22.73 -15.22 -15.74
CA ILE A 53 23.63 -14.84 -16.84
C ILE A 53 22.99 -15.20 -18.19
N GLY A 54 22.96 -14.26 -19.14
CA GLY A 54 22.31 -14.42 -20.45
C GLY A 54 20.78 -14.41 -20.36
N GLN A 55 20.07 -15.11 -21.26
CA GLN A 55 18.60 -15.25 -21.24
C GLN A 55 17.81 -13.93 -21.25
N ASP A 56 18.26 -12.94 -22.01
CA ASP A 56 17.68 -11.59 -22.00
C ASP A 56 16.19 -11.54 -22.35
N TYR A 57 15.78 -12.36 -23.33
CA TYR A 57 14.37 -12.46 -23.71
C TYR A 57 13.51 -12.99 -22.56
N ALA A 58 13.94 -14.07 -21.91
CA ALA A 58 13.21 -14.67 -20.79
C ALA A 58 13.10 -13.72 -19.59
N LYS A 59 14.21 -13.06 -19.22
CA LYS A 59 14.22 -12.06 -18.13
C LYS A 59 13.26 -10.90 -18.40
N LYS A 60 13.21 -10.41 -19.65
CA LYS A 60 12.26 -9.37 -20.05
C LYS A 60 10.81 -9.84 -19.92
N VAL A 61 10.50 -11.03 -20.41
CA VAL A 61 9.15 -11.61 -20.34
C VAL A 61 8.71 -11.79 -18.88
N LEU A 62 9.57 -12.38 -18.06
CA LEU A 62 9.31 -12.58 -16.62
C LEU A 62 9.09 -11.26 -15.90
N ALA A 63 9.95 -10.27 -16.11
CA ALA A 63 9.83 -8.98 -15.44
C ALA A 63 8.50 -8.27 -15.77
N VAL A 64 8.07 -8.30 -17.03
CA VAL A 64 6.76 -7.73 -17.44
C VAL A 64 5.60 -8.55 -16.88
N ALA A 65 5.69 -9.89 -16.93
CA ALA A 65 4.63 -10.78 -16.43
C ALA A 65 4.41 -10.61 -14.92
N VAL A 66 5.49 -10.58 -14.13
CA VAL A 66 5.45 -10.39 -12.68
C VAL A 66 4.92 -9.01 -12.32
N TYR A 67 5.40 -7.96 -12.98
CA TYR A 67 4.89 -6.60 -12.79
C TYR A 67 3.37 -6.54 -13.03
N ASN A 68 2.90 -7.08 -14.15
CA ASN A 68 1.48 -7.08 -14.47
C ASN A 68 0.66 -7.95 -13.51
N HIS A 69 1.23 -9.04 -13.01
CA HIS A 69 0.58 -9.89 -12.02
C HIS A 69 0.31 -9.15 -10.72
N TYR A 70 1.34 -8.53 -10.12
CA TYR A 70 1.18 -7.76 -8.89
C TYR A 70 0.34 -6.50 -9.08
N LYS A 71 0.50 -5.80 -10.20
CA LYS A 71 -0.39 -4.68 -10.55
C LYS A 71 -1.85 -5.13 -10.55
N ARG A 72 -2.17 -6.31 -11.10
CA ARG A 72 -3.54 -6.85 -11.07
C ARG A 72 -4.01 -7.18 -9.65
N LEU A 73 -3.14 -7.68 -8.77
CA LEU A 73 -3.47 -7.97 -7.38
C LEU A 73 -3.80 -6.69 -6.59
N GLU A 74 -3.04 -5.61 -6.78
CA GLU A 74 -3.34 -4.29 -6.16
C GLU A 74 -4.73 -3.78 -6.57
N HIS A 75 -5.10 -3.92 -7.84
CA HIS A 75 -6.42 -3.51 -8.33
C HIS A 75 -7.54 -4.46 -7.87
N GLY A 76 -7.23 -5.74 -7.68
CA GLY A 76 -8.18 -6.77 -7.20
C GLY A 76 -8.44 -6.69 -5.69
N SER A 77 -7.45 -6.28 -4.90
CA SER A 77 -7.55 -6.13 -3.44
C SER A 77 -8.35 -4.89 -3.00
N ARG A 78 -8.69 -4.00 -3.95
CA ARG A 78 -9.46 -2.77 -3.69
C ARG A 78 -10.96 -2.92 -3.97
N ARG A 79 -11.45 -4.15 -4.08
CA ARG A 79 -12.88 -4.50 -4.23
C ARG A 79 -13.45 -5.07 -2.93
#